data_AF-A0AAX0B3U8-F1
#
_entry.id   AF-A0AAX0B3U8-F1
#
_cell.length_a   1.000
_cell.length_b   1.000
_cell.length_c   1.000
_cell.angle_alpha   90.00
_cell.angle_beta   90.00
_cell.angle_gamma   90.00
#
_symmetry.space_group_name_H-M   'P 1'
#
loop_
_entity.id
_entity.type
_entity.pdbx_description
1 polymer ?
#
loop_
_entity_poly.entity_id
_entity_poly.type
_entity_poly.pdbx_seq_one_letter_code
_entity_poly.pdbx_strand_id
1 'polypeptide(L)'
;MKVCRNELKDLLNINLNALKQIERRNTLEKRLLERGYILLDKSIENKKTIYELGISRDKQIINKLYNISKTDCFINYFNIRTAEEPDTIDDIASKVKINKNTVIKWDNTLQDKKIISKDGYYYFKLDKALGELAQVTIEEYKSFWKNKAYVNAFKKLQDKYTRSEITLAELQLAKGELDVIIKTIENKYYYKVKKYKVNKDNKLYIDTMNLIRGYDE
;
A
#
# COMPACT_ATOMS: atom_id res chain seq x y z
N MET A 1 -6.02 5.45 31.02
CA MET A 1 -4.57 5.73 31.18
C MET A 1 -4.41 7.08 31.86
N LYS A 2 -3.62 7.18 32.94
CA LYS A 2 -3.32 8.45 33.59
C LYS A 2 -1.96 8.97 33.13
N VAL A 3 -1.89 10.24 32.72
CA VAL A 3 -0.66 10.88 32.24
C VAL A 3 -0.45 12.24 32.89
N CYS A 4 0.80 12.60 33.15
CA CYS A 4 1.18 13.95 33.56
C CYS A 4 1.32 14.88 32.34
N ARG A 5 1.50 16.18 32.60
CA ARG A 5 1.61 17.19 31.54
C ARG A 5 2.75 16.96 30.53
N ASN A 6 3.88 16.40 30.99
CA ASN A 6 5.01 16.10 30.11
C ASN A 6 4.69 14.90 29.20
N GLU A 7 4.11 13.83 29.77
CA GLU A 7 3.67 12.66 29.01
C GLU A 7 2.56 13.01 28.02
N LEU A 8 1.61 13.87 28.41
CA LEU A 8 0.56 14.37 27.53
C LEU A 8 1.13 15.16 26.34
N LYS A 9 2.14 16.00 26.59
CA LYS A 9 2.86 16.72 25.53
C LYS A 9 3.45 15.73 24.52
N ASP A 10 4.10 14.68 25.01
CA ASP A 10 4.81 13.71 24.17
C ASP A 10 3.80 12.84 23.40
N LEU A 11 2.70 12.43 24.02
CA LEU A 11 1.57 11.74 23.39
C LEU A 11 0.98 12.56 22.24
N LEU A 12 0.69 13.84 22.47
CA LEU A 12 0.23 14.76 21.42
C LEU A 12 1.36 15.12 20.42
N ASN A 13 2.61 14.77 20.74
CA ASN A 13 3.89 15.29 20.23
C ASN A 13 3.82 16.73 19.73
N ILE A 14 3.72 17.60 20.73
CA ILE A 14 3.82 19.04 20.65
C ILE A 14 4.87 19.49 21.66
N ASN A 15 5.13 20.80 21.77
CA ASN A 15 5.92 21.33 22.87
C ASN A 15 5.01 21.82 24.02
N LEU A 16 5.61 22.13 25.18
CA LEU A 16 4.85 22.56 26.36
C LEU A 16 4.11 23.87 26.13
N ASN A 17 4.66 24.77 25.30
CA ASN A 17 4.04 26.06 24.99
C ASN A 17 2.79 25.88 24.12
N ALA A 18 2.83 24.98 23.14
CA ALA A 18 1.68 24.60 22.34
C ALA A 18 0.61 23.91 23.20
N LEU A 19 1.01 23.04 24.14
CA LEU A 19 0.06 22.44 25.08
C LEU A 19 -0.63 23.50 25.94
N LYS A 20 0.12 24.47 26.49
CA LYS A 20 -0.45 25.62 27.22
C LYS A 20 -1.46 26.41 26.38
N GLN A 21 -1.17 26.63 25.10
CA GLN A 21 -2.09 27.33 24.20
C GLN A 21 -3.37 26.52 23.93
N ILE A 22 -3.24 25.20 23.71
CA ILE A 22 -4.38 24.30 23.48
C ILE A 22 -5.31 24.29 24.69
N GLU A 23 -4.74 24.21 25.90
CA GLU A 23 -5.49 24.29 27.15
C GLU A 23 -6.16 25.64 27.33
N ARG A 24 -5.45 26.76 27.09
CA ARG A 24 -6.04 28.10 27.16
C ARG A 24 -7.19 28.30 26.17
N ARG A 25 -7.14 27.64 25.02
CA ARG A 25 -8.16 27.72 23.96
C ARG A 25 -9.27 26.66 24.12
N ASN A 26 -9.25 25.84 25.17
CA ASN A 26 -10.21 24.73 25.38
C ASN A 26 -10.31 23.78 24.18
N THR A 27 -9.19 23.50 23.50
CA THR A 27 -9.14 22.62 22.31
C THR A 27 -8.48 21.27 22.60
N LEU A 28 -8.23 20.95 23.87
CA LEU A 28 -7.51 19.73 24.27
C LEU A 28 -8.25 18.46 23.87
N GLU A 29 -9.56 18.39 24.12
CA GLU A 29 -10.39 17.23 23.75
C GLU A 29 -10.36 16.97 22.24
N LYS A 30 -10.51 18.02 21.41
CA LYS A 30 -10.40 17.90 19.96
C LYS A 30 -9.05 17.31 19.55
N ARG A 31 -7.96 17.78 20.17
CA ARG A 31 -6.60 17.33 19.83
C ARG A 31 -6.31 15.90 20.32
N LEU A 32 -6.89 15.51 21.45
CA LEU A 32 -6.88 14.15 21.97
C LEU A 32 -7.66 13.21 21.03
N LEU A 33 -8.83 13.64 20.57
CA LEU A 33 -9.65 12.88 19.63
C LEU A 33 -8.90 12.61 18.32
N GLU A 34 -8.19 13.59 17.76
CA GLU A 34 -7.33 13.40 16.58
C GLU A 34 -6.22 12.35 16.78
N ARG A 35 -5.91 12.00 18.04
CA ARG A 35 -4.93 10.98 18.44
C ARG A 35 -5.57 9.66 18.89
N GLY A 36 -6.90 9.56 18.85
CA GLY A 36 -7.63 8.39 19.31
C GLY A 36 -7.83 8.31 20.81
N TYR A 37 -7.77 9.44 21.51
CA TYR A 37 -8.04 9.51 22.95
C TYR A 37 -9.23 10.41 23.26
N ILE A 38 -9.90 10.12 24.38
CA ILE A 38 -10.88 11.00 25.02
C ILE A 38 -10.35 11.43 26.38
N LEU A 39 -10.61 12.67 26.77
CA LEU A 39 -10.34 13.13 28.13
C LEU A 39 -11.48 12.62 29.03
N LEU A 40 -11.16 11.81 30.02
CA LEU A 40 -12.13 11.31 31.01
C LEU A 40 -12.19 12.24 32.23
N ASP A 41 -11.02 12.61 32.74
CA ASP A 41 -10.91 13.51 33.89
C ASP A 41 -9.61 14.33 33.86
N LYS A 42 -9.61 15.45 34.58
CA LYS A 42 -8.45 16.31 34.83
C LYS A 42 -8.41 16.69 36.30
N SER A 43 -7.44 16.14 37.03
CA SER A 43 -7.29 16.33 38.47
C SER A 43 -5.91 16.89 38.84
N ILE A 44 -5.77 17.35 40.09
CA ILE A 44 -4.48 17.74 40.66
C ILE A 44 -4.13 16.71 41.74
N GLU A 45 -3.09 15.91 41.48
CA GLU A 45 -2.54 14.95 42.43
C GLU A 45 -1.11 15.38 42.77
N ASN A 46 -0.76 15.48 44.06
CA ASN A 46 0.58 15.87 44.52
C ASN A 46 1.15 17.15 43.86
N LYS A 47 0.33 18.21 43.77
CA LYS A 47 0.65 19.49 43.11
C LYS A 47 0.97 19.38 41.61
N LYS A 48 0.68 18.25 40.98
CA LYS A 48 0.83 18.03 39.53
C LYS A 48 -0.53 17.82 38.88
N THR A 49 -0.70 18.40 37.69
CA THR A 49 -1.90 18.13 36.87
C THR A 49 -1.78 16.75 36.24
N ILE A 50 -2.78 15.91 36.50
CA ILE A 50 -2.92 14.58 35.94
C ILE A 50 -4.14 14.57 35.00
N TYR A 51 -3.99 13.93 33.85
CA TYR A 51 -5.03 13.76 32.85
C TYR A 51 -5.36 12.29 32.75
N GLU A 52 -6.62 11.94 32.96
CA GLU A 52 -7.13 10.60 32.74
C GLU A 52 -7.69 10.51 31.32
N LEU A 53 -7.09 9.63 30.51
CA LEU A 53 -7.41 9.44 29.11
C LEU A 53 -8.05 8.07 28.90
N GLY A 54 -9.15 8.05 28.15
CA GLY A 54 -9.77 6.86 27.57
C GLY A 54 -9.39 6.72 26.10
N ILE A 55 -9.64 5.55 25.52
CA ILE A 55 -9.49 5.32 24.08
C ILE A 55 -10.78 5.77 23.38
N SER A 56 -10.63 6.55 22.31
CA SER A 56 -11.76 6.92 21.47
C SER A 56 -12.12 5.78 20.51
N ARG A 57 -13.40 5.40 20.49
CA ARG A 57 -13.94 4.42 19.54
C ARG A 57 -14.56 5.06 18.29
N ASP A 58 -14.42 6.39 18.12
CA ASP A 58 -15.03 7.11 17.00
C ASP A 58 -14.23 6.95 15.70
N LYS A 59 -14.72 6.04 14.84
CA LYS A 59 -14.20 5.82 13.48
C LYS A 59 -14.16 7.09 12.63
N GLN A 60 -14.99 8.09 12.90
CA GLN A 60 -15.02 9.31 12.10
C GLN A 60 -13.73 10.14 12.21
N ILE A 61 -12.86 9.86 13.19
CA ILE A 61 -11.53 10.47 13.25
C ILE A 61 -10.70 10.08 12.03
N ILE A 62 -10.74 8.81 11.60
CA ILE A 62 -10.01 8.33 10.42
C ILE A 62 -10.53 9.02 9.15
N ASN A 63 -11.86 9.24 9.07
CA ASN A 63 -12.46 10.05 7.99
C ASN A 63 -11.79 11.41 7.88
N LYS A 64 -11.67 12.14 9.00
CA LYS A 64 -11.05 13.47 9.03
C LYS A 64 -9.56 13.44 8.71
N LEU A 65 -8.81 12.47 9.24
CA LEU A 65 -7.36 12.36 9.03
C LEU A 65 -6.99 12.12 7.56
N TYR A 66 -7.80 11.33 6.85
CA TYR A 66 -7.53 10.91 5.48
C TYR A 66 -8.46 11.54 4.43
N ASN A 67 -9.45 12.34 4.86
CA ASN A 67 -10.52 12.91 4.05
C ASN A 67 -11.24 11.85 3.20
N ILE A 68 -11.85 10.87 3.87
CA ILE A 68 -12.44 9.67 3.24
C ILE A 68 -13.91 9.47 3.66
N SER A 69 -14.79 9.12 2.73
CA SER A 69 -16.21 8.94 3.05
C SER A 69 -16.58 7.55 3.60
N LYS A 70 -15.80 6.51 3.30
CA LYS A 70 -16.09 5.11 3.67
C LYS A 70 -15.03 4.58 4.65
N THR A 71 -15.18 4.89 5.93
CA THR A 71 -14.16 4.56 6.93
C THR A 71 -13.90 3.06 7.06
N ASP A 72 -14.93 2.22 7.14
CA ASP A 72 -14.74 0.77 7.33
C ASP A 72 -13.98 0.13 6.16
N CYS A 73 -14.33 0.51 4.93
CA CYS A 73 -13.58 0.10 3.75
C CYS A 73 -12.11 0.55 3.83
N PHE A 74 -11.86 1.79 4.26
CA PHE A 74 -10.50 2.28 4.38
C PHE A 74 -9.70 1.55 5.45
N ILE A 75 -10.31 1.19 6.59
CA ILE A 75 -9.65 0.40 7.64
C ILE A 75 -9.19 -0.95 7.05
N ASN A 76 -10.08 -1.66 6.35
CA ASN A 76 -9.73 -2.93 5.72
C ASN A 76 -8.63 -2.76 4.67
N TYR A 77 -8.72 -1.73 3.84
CA TYR A 77 -7.66 -1.37 2.89
C TYR A 77 -6.33 -1.08 3.59
N PHE A 78 -6.35 -0.31 4.67
CA PHE A 78 -5.16 0.12 5.41
C PHE A 78 -4.46 -1.10 6.02
N ASN A 79 -5.23 -2.03 6.60
CA ASN A 79 -4.71 -3.28 7.15
C ASN A 79 -4.05 -4.15 6.05
N ILE A 80 -4.74 -4.36 4.93
CA ILE A 80 -4.18 -5.13 3.80
C ILE A 80 -2.90 -4.46 3.29
N ARG A 81 -2.93 -3.15 3.01
CA ARG A 81 -1.78 -2.45 2.41
C ARG A 81 -0.59 -2.38 3.37
N THR A 82 -0.82 -2.31 4.67
CA THR A 82 0.25 -2.21 5.67
C THR A 82 0.78 -3.57 6.16
N ALA A 83 0.19 -4.68 5.72
CA ALA A 83 0.73 -6.02 5.90
C ALA A 83 1.97 -6.31 5.01
N GLU A 84 2.26 -5.45 4.02
CA GLU A 84 3.39 -5.58 3.07
C GLU A 84 3.33 -6.82 2.16
N GLU A 85 2.15 -7.41 2.03
CA GLU A 85 1.88 -8.58 1.19
C GLU A 85 1.66 -8.20 -0.30
N PRO A 86 1.91 -9.14 -1.23
CA PRO A 86 1.78 -8.90 -2.66
C PRO A 86 0.31 -8.93 -3.15
N ASP A 87 -0.47 -7.91 -2.78
CA ASP A 87 -1.84 -7.77 -3.28
C ASP A 87 -1.92 -6.82 -4.49
N THR A 88 -2.61 -7.26 -5.54
CA THR A 88 -2.91 -6.39 -6.68
C THR A 88 -3.95 -5.33 -6.31
N ILE A 89 -4.02 -4.25 -7.09
CA ILE A 89 -5.08 -3.24 -6.93
C ILE A 89 -6.47 -3.89 -7.08
N ASP A 90 -6.57 -4.91 -7.91
CA ASP A 90 -7.82 -5.60 -8.22
C ASP A 90 -8.28 -6.49 -7.06
N ASP A 91 -7.33 -7.19 -6.43
CA ASP A 91 -7.61 -8.02 -5.26
C ASP A 91 -8.05 -7.17 -4.07
N ILE A 92 -7.35 -6.08 -3.80
CA ILE A 92 -7.69 -5.13 -2.73
C ILE A 92 -9.07 -4.52 -2.98
N ALA A 93 -9.31 -4.05 -4.21
CA ALA A 93 -10.61 -3.47 -4.60
C ALA A 93 -11.75 -4.46 -4.34
N SER A 94 -11.55 -5.73 -4.68
CA SER A 94 -12.54 -6.80 -4.49
C SER A 94 -12.75 -7.15 -3.01
N LYS A 95 -11.66 -7.39 -2.26
CA LYS A 95 -11.70 -7.70 -0.80
C LYS A 95 -12.39 -6.59 0.00
N VAL A 96 -12.12 -5.33 -0.36
CA VAL A 96 -12.61 -4.14 0.35
C VAL A 96 -13.95 -3.61 -0.20
N LYS A 97 -14.43 -4.16 -1.33
CA LYS A 97 -15.67 -3.74 -2.03
C LYS A 97 -15.65 -2.27 -2.47
N ILE A 98 -14.56 -1.84 -3.11
CA ILE A 98 -14.38 -0.47 -3.62
C ILE A 98 -13.86 -0.48 -5.06
N ASN A 99 -13.92 0.67 -5.73
CA ASN A 99 -13.36 0.82 -7.07
C ASN A 99 -11.82 0.82 -7.01
N LYS A 100 -11.18 0.23 -8.01
CA LYS A 100 -9.72 0.29 -8.28
C LYS A 100 -9.17 1.71 -8.23
N ASN A 101 -9.92 2.69 -8.76
CA ASN A 101 -9.52 4.11 -8.72
C ASN A 101 -9.44 4.65 -7.27
N THR A 102 -10.30 4.16 -6.39
CA THR A 102 -10.27 4.52 -4.96
C THR A 102 -9.03 3.94 -4.27
N VAL A 103 -8.67 2.69 -4.59
CA VAL A 103 -7.42 2.07 -4.10
C VAL A 103 -6.21 2.90 -4.53
N ILE A 104 -6.14 3.32 -5.79
CA ILE A 104 -5.05 4.17 -6.30
C ILE A 104 -4.99 5.51 -5.56
N LYS A 105 -6.15 6.15 -5.36
CA LYS A 105 -6.22 7.40 -4.61
C LYS A 105 -5.70 7.22 -3.19
N TRP A 106 -6.09 6.16 -2.49
CA TRP A 106 -5.62 5.88 -1.14
C TRP A 106 -4.14 5.52 -1.08
N ASP A 107 -3.61 4.78 -2.06
CA ASP A 107 -2.18 4.51 -2.18
C ASP A 107 -1.38 5.82 -2.27
N ASN A 108 -1.87 6.78 -3.06
CA ASN A 108 -1.26 8.10 -3.19
C ASN A 108 -1.36 8.88 -1.87
N THR A 109 -2.53 8.89 -1.22
CA THR A 109 -2.71 9.53 0.09
C THR A 109 -1.74 8.99 1.15
N LEU A 110 -1.53 7.66 1.21
CA LEU A 110 -0.57 7.05 2.14
C LEU A 110 0.89 7.38 1.79
N GLN A 111 1.22 7.51 0.50
CA GLN A 111 2.54 7.96 0.06
C GLN A 111 2.80 9.42 0.42
N ASP A 112 1.85 10.31 0.17
CA ASP A 112 1.95 11.74 0.47
C ASP A 112 2.15 11.97 1.98
N LYS A 113 1.47 11.15 2.80
CA LYS A 113 1.60 11.13 4.26
C LYS A 113 2.85 10.39 4.76
N LYS A 114 3.69 9.87 3.86
CA LYS A 114 4.92 9.11 4.14
C LYS A 114 4.69 7.86 5.02
N ILE A 115 3.48 7.29 4.97
CA ILE A 115 3.14 6.05 5.68
C ILE A 115 3.67 4.85 4.89
N ILE A 116 3.54 4.88 3.57
CA ILE A 116 4.11 3.88 2.67
C ILE A 116 5.06 4.55 1.67
N SER A 117 6.06 3.80 1.23
CA SER A 117 6.99 4.18 0.18
C SER A 117 7.03 3.08 -0.89
N LYS A 118 7.28 3.45 -2.15
CA LYS A 118 7.44 2.47 -3.23
C LYS A 118 8.78 1.74 -3.05
N ASP A 119 8.73 0.42 -2.95
CA ASP A 119 9.89 -0.46 -2.74
C ASP A 119 10.03 -1.46 -3.90
N GLY A 120 9.79 -0.98 -5.12
CA GLY A 120 9.91 -1.79 -6.34
C GLY A 120 8.66 -2.62 -6.65
N TYR A 121 8.87 -3.86 -7.11
CA TYR A 121 7.82 -4.75 -7.57
C TYR A 121 8.07 -6.20 -7.14
N TYR A 122 6.99 -6.90 -6.81
CA TYR A 122 6.96 -8.36 -6.83
C TYR A 122 6.72 -8.85 -8.25
N TYR A 123 7.37 -9.93 -8.66
CA TYR A 123 7.22 -10.53 -9.98
C TYR A 123 6.64 -11.93 -9.83
N PHE A 124 5.65 -12.26 -10.67
CA PHE A 124 4.96 -13.53 -10.63
C PHE A 124 4.93 -14.17 -12.02
N LYS A 125 5.02 -15.50 -12.05
CA LYS A 125 4.67 -16.35 -13.19
C LYS A 125 3.34 -17.04 -12.90
N LEU A 126 2.48 -17.05 -13.90
CA LEU A 126 1.25 -17.83 -13.95
C LEU A 126 1.41 -18.86 -15.06
N ASP A 127 1.38 -20.13 -14.70
CA ASP A 127 1.26 -21.20 -15.68
C ASP A 127 -0.23 -21.42 -16.00
N LYS A 128 -0.64 -21.16 -17.25
CA LYS A 128 -2.03 -21.30 -17.68
C LYS A 128 -2.47 -22.75 -17.80
N ALA A 129 -1.53 -23.69 -17.96
CA ALA A 129 -1.86 -25.10 -18.08
C ALA A 129 -2.20 -25.71 -16.72
N LEU A 130 -1.43 -25.32 -15.69
CA LEU A 130 -1.59 -25.84 -14.32
C LEU A 130 -2.40 -24.91 -13.40
N GLY A 131 -2.58 -23.65 -13.79
CA GLY A 131 -3.18 -22.62 -12.94
C GLY A 131 -2.28 -22.18 -11.79
N GLU A 132 -1.00 -22.60 -11.79
CA GLU A 132 -0.07 -22.35 -10.69
C GLU A 132 0.51 -20.94 -10.76
N LEU A 133 0.48 -20.27 -9.61
CA LEU A 133 1.11 -18.99 -9.40
C LEU A 133 2.39 -19.17 -8.58
N ALA A 134 3.53 -18.68 -9.10
CA ALA A 134 4.76 -18.63 -8.33
C ALA A 134 5.43 -17.26 -8.42
N GLN A 135 6.06 -16.84 -7.32
CA GLN A 135 6.93 -15.67 -7.33
C GLN A 135 8.23 -16.00 -8.08
N VAL A 136 8.71 -15.04 -8.86
CA VAL A 136 9.91 -15.17 -9.70
C VAL A 136 10.86 -13.99 -9.50
N THR A 137 12.07 -14.15 -10.01
CA THR A 137 13.07 -13.08 -10.02
C THR A 137 12.78 -12.03 -11.11
N ILE A 138 13.38 -10.85 -10.97
CA ILE A 138 13.31 -9.80 -12.00
C ILE A 138 13.97 -10.24 -13.31
N GLU A 139 14.98 -11.10 -13.25
CA GLU A 139 15.73 -11.62 -14.39
C GLU A 139 14.86 -12.56 -15.23
N GLU A 140 14.15 -13.49 -14.58
CA GLU A 140 13.18 -14.36 -15.24
C GLU A 140 12.06 -13.55 -15.90
N TYR A 141 11.52 -12.55 -15.20
CA TYR A 141 10.53 -11.63 -15.76
C TYR A 141 11.06 -10.91 -17.00
N LYS A 142 12.27 -10.33 -16.95
CA LYS A 142 12.89 -9.64 -18.09
C LYS A 142 13.14 -10.58 -19.26
N SER A 143 13.62 -11.79 -18.98
CA SER A 143 13.88 -12.83 -19.98
C SER A 143 12.59 -13.21 -20.73
N PHE A 144 11.49 -13.42 -20.02
CA PHE A 144 10.19 -13.70 -20.63
C PHE A 144 9.75 -12.60 -21.60
N TRP A 145 9.83 -11.33 -21.21
CA TRP A 145 9.43 -10.22 -22.08
C TRP A 145 10.37 -10.04 -23.28
N LYS A 146 11.68 -10.28 -23.10
CA LYS A 146 12.65 -10.30 -24.21
C LYS A 146 12.30 -11.38 -25.23
N ASN A 147 12.01 -12.59 -24.75
CA ASN A 147 11.62 -13.73 -25.58
C ASN A 147 10.28 -13.48 -26.31
N LYS A 148 9.30 -12.90 -25.63
CA LYS A 148 8.02 -12.51 -26.24
C LYS A 148 8.20 -11.44 -27.33
N ALA A 149 9.06 -10.45 -27.10
CA ALA A 149 9.39 -9.44 -28.10
C ALA A 149 10.09 -10.06 -29.32
N TYR A 150 11.00 -11.01 -29.10
CA TYR A 150 11.67 -11.76 -30.16
C TYR A 150 10.68 -12.54 -31.03
N VAL A 151 9.77 -13.30 -30.43
CA VAL A 151 8.72 -14.04 -31.17
C VAL A 151 7.84 -13.10 -31.98
N ASN A 152 7.46 -11.94 -31.43
CA ASN A 152 6.69 -10.94 -32.17
C ASN A 152 7.49 -10.31 -33.33
N ALA A 153 8.78 -10.07 -33.15
CA ALA A 153 9.65 -9.58 -34.23
C ALA A 153 9.78 -10.61 -35.35
N PHE A 154 9.90 -11.89 -34.99
CA PHE A 154 9.94 -12.98 -35.96
C PHE A 154 8.62 -13.12 -36.74
N LYS A 155 7.46 -13.00 -36.07
CA LYS A 155 6.16 -12.97 -36.76
C LYS A 155 6.08 -11.83 -37.79
N LYS A 156 6.58 -10.64 -37.45
CA LYS A 156 6.65 -9.52 -38.40
C LYS A 156 7.55 -9.84 -39.61
N LEU A 157 8.65 -10.57 -39.40
CA LEU A 157 9.50 -11.03 -40.51
C LEU A 157 8.78 -12.05 -41.39
N GLN A 158 8.01 -12.98 -40.79
CA GLN A 158 7.17 -13.90 -41.56
C GLN A 158 6.12 -13.16 -42.41
N ASP A 159 5.50 -12.12 -41.87
CA ASP A 159 4.56 -11.28 -42.63
C ASP A 159 5.24 -10.59 -43.82
N LYS A 160 6.45 -10.04 -43.62
CA LYS A 160 7.26 -9.43 -44.68
C LYS A 160 7.64 -10.44 -45.76
N TYR A 161 8.02 -11.66 -45.37
CA TYR A 161 8.30 -12.74 -46.30
C TYR A 161 7.07 -13.09 -47.14
N THR A 162 5.90 -13.18 -46.50
CA THR A 162 4.62 -13.46 -47.19
C THR A 162 4.27 -12.37 -48.19
N ARG A 163 4.68 -11.12 -47.93
CA ARG A 163 4.55 -9.97 -48.86
C ARG A 163 5.67 -9.90 -49.90
N SER A 164 6.57 -10.87 -49.96
CA SER A 164 7.75 -10.90 -50.84
C SER A 164 8.71 -9.72 -50.62
N GLU A 165 8.70 -9.10 -49.44
CA GLU A 165 9.61 -7.99 -49.09
C GLU A 165 11.00 -8.46 -48.64
N ILE A 166 11.12 -9.73 -48.24
CA ILE A 166 12.38 -10.37 -47.83
C ILE A 166 12.47 -11.78 -48.42
N THR A 167 13.68 -12.30 -48.52
CA THR A 167 13.98 -13.64 -49.06
C THR A 167 13.86 -14.75 -48.01
N LEU A 168 13.73 -15.99 -48.47
CA LEU A 168 13.70 -17.17 -47.60
C LEU A 168 15.00 -17.33 -46.79
N ALA A 169 16.16 -16.95 -47.36
CA ALA A 169 17.46 -17.02 -46.69
C ALA A 169 17.53 -16.04 -45.50
N GLU A 170 17.02 -14.82 -45.67
CA GLU A 170 16.93 -13.82 -44.59
C GLU A 170 15.99 -14.27 -43.47
N LEU A 171 14.89 -14.93 -43.83
CA LEU A 171 13.97 -15.52 -42.84
C LEU A 171 14.62 -16.69 -42.07
N GLN A 172 15.38 -17.54 -42.75
CA GLN A 172 16.06 -18.70 -42.15
C GLN A 172 17.19 -18.29 -41.21
N LEU A 173 17.97 -17.26 -41.55
CA LEU A 173 18.99 -16.69 -40.65
C LEU A 173 18.37 -16.17 -39.34
N ALA A 174 17.14 -15.66 -39.39
CA ALA A 174 16.42 -15.19 -38.22
C ALA A 174 15.70 -16.31 -37.43
N LYS A 175 15.59 -17.53 -37.98
CA LYS A 175 14.81 -18.64 -37.39
C LYS A 175 15.43 -19.19 -36.10
N GLY A 176 16.75 -19.12 -35.95
CA GLY A 176 17.47 -19.37 -34.68
C GLY A 176 16.89 -20.46 -33.76
N GLU A 177 16.94 -20.22 -32.45
CA GLU A 177 16.36 -21.09 -31.40
C GLU A 177 14.87 -20.80 -31.13
N LEU A 178 14.13 -20.36 -32.15
CA LEU A 178 12.74 -19.89 -31.97
C LEU A 178 11.83 -20.95 -31.35
N ASP A 179 12.00 -22.22 -31.70
CA ASP A 179 11.21 -23.33 -31.16
C ASP A 179 11.45 -23.54 -29.66
N VAL A 180 12.69 -23.35 -29.19
CA VAL A 180 13.05 -23.43 -27.76
C VAL A 180 12.46 -22.23 -27.01
N ILE A 181 12.53 -21.05 -27.61
CA ILE A 181 11.97 -19.81 -27.05
C ILE A 181 10.44 -19.91 -26.93
N ILE A 182 9.77 -20.40 -27.97
CA ILE A 182 8.31 -20.60 -27.99
C ILE A 182 7.91 -21.55 -26.87
N LYS A 183 8.51 -22.74 -26.78
CA LYS A 183 8.24 -23.69 -25.68
C LYS A 183 8.48 -23.09 -24.30
N THR A 184 9.46 -22.19 -24.17
CA THR A 184 9.78 -21.57 -22.88
C THR A 184 8.71 -20.58 -22.42
N ILE A 185 8.08 -19.85 -23.35
CA ILE A 185 7.07 -18.82 -23.06
C ILE A 185 5.63 -19.32 -23.20
N GLU A 186 5.42 -20.43 -23.91
CA GLU A 186 4.11 -21.01 -24.17
C GLU A 186 3.40 -21.34 -22.87
N ASN A 187 2.10 -21.03 -22.82
CA ASN A 187 1.24 -21.15 -21.64
C ASN A 187 1.69 -20.41 -20.38
N LYS A 188 2.77 -19.62 -20.41
CA LYS A 188 3.21 -18.83 -19.26
C LYS A 188 2.83 -17.37 -19.41
N TYR A 189 2.41 -16.77 -18.31
CA TYR A 189 2.13 -15.35 -18.23
C TYR A 189 2.85 -14.73 -17.04
N TYR A 190 3.62 -13.68 -17.29
CA TYR A 190 4.37 -13.00 -16.25
C TYR A 190 3.76 -11.62 -15.99
N TYR A 191 3.57 -11.28 -14.71
CA TYR A 191 3.09 -9.97 -14.29
C TYR A 191 3.85 -9.47 -13.07
N LYS A 192 3.68 -8.17 -12.79
CA LYS A 192 4.35 -7.51 -11.66
C LYS A 192 3.33 -6.78 -10.79
N VAL A 193 3.56 -6.79 -9.48
CA VAL A 193 2.72 -6.15 -8.47
C VAL A 193 3.55 -5.11 -7.74
N LYS A 194 3.00 -3.93 -7.47
CA LYS A 194 3.74 -2.87 -6.77
C LYS A 194 4.06 -3.33 -5.36
N LYS A 195 5.33 -3.24 -4.98
CA LYS A 195 5.78 -3.48 -3.62
C LYS A 195 5.83 -2.15 -2.87
N TYR A 196 5.27 -2.14 -1.68
CA TYR A 196 5.29 -0.98 -0.79
C TYR A 196 5.98 -1.37 0.51
N LYS A 197 6.80 -0.46 1.01
CA LYS A 197 7.42 -0.55 2.34
C LYS A 197 6.74 0.42 3.28
N VAL A 198 6.32 -0.06 4.43
CA VAL A 198 5.63 0.70 5.47
C VAL A 198 6.64 1.32 6.41
N ASN A 199 6.49 2.61 6.66
CA ASN A 199 7.24 3.30 7.68
C ASN A 199 6.55 3.11 9.04
N LYS A 200 6.95 2.07 9.78
CA LYS A 200 6.36 1.71 11.08
C LYS A 200 6.61 2.77 12.17
N ASP A 201 7.64 3.60 12.01
CA ASP A 201 7.94 4.71 12.91
C ASP A 201 7.15 5.98 12.56
N ASN A 202 6.39 5.97 11.47
CA ASN A 202 5.55 7.11 11.09
C ASN A 202 4.46 7.34 12.14
N LYS A 203 4.42 8.53 12.71
CA LYS A 203 3.47 8.87 13.76
C LYS A 203 2.01 8.68 13.33
N LEU A 204 1.67 9.07 12.11
CA LEU A 204 0.31 8.94 11.59
C LEU A 204 -0.08 7.47 11.35
N TYR A 205 0.88 6.62 11.00
CA TYR A 205 0.68 5.17 10.96
C TYR A 205 0.34 4.62 12.34
N ILE A 206 1.13 4.97 13.37
CA ILE A 206 0.91 4.53 14.75
C ILE A 206 -0.45 5.03 15.27
N ASP A 207 -0.76 6.32 15.09
CA ASP A 207 -2.04 6.90 15.49
C ASP A 207 -3.22 6.15 14.83
N THR A 208 -3.10 5.85 13.53
CA THR A 208 -4.14 5.15 12.77
C THR A 208 -4.28 3.70 13.23
N MET A 209 -3.17 3.00 13.49
CA MET A 209 -3.22 1.63 14.03
C MET A 209 -3.80 1.57 15.44
N ASN A 210 -3.52 2.55 16.29
CA ASN A 210 -4.12 2.63 17.63
C ASN A 210 -5.63 2.88 17.54
N LEU A 211 -6.07 3.75 16.62
CA LEU A 211 -7.49 3.97 16.34
C LEU A 211 -8.19 2.69 15.83
N ILE A 212 -7.50 1.88 15.02
CA ILE A 212 -8.03 0.60 14.52
C ILE A 212 -8.06 -0.44 15.64
N ARG A 213 -6.98 -0.60 16.42
CA ARG A 213 -6.90 -1.62 17.48
C ARG A 213 -7.80 -1.33 18.66
N GLY A 214 -7.96 -0.07 19.04
CA GLY A 214 -8.90 0.36 20.09
C GLY A 214 -10.38 0.12 19.75
N TYR A 215 -10.66 -0.38 18.55
CA TYR A 215 -11.98 -0.81 18.10
C TYR A 215 -12.24 -2.31 18.33
N ASP A 216 -11.20 -3.14 18.38
CA ASP A 216 -11.32 -4.60 18.48
C ASP A 216 -11.35 -5.12 19.95
N GLU A 217 -11.28 -4.21 20.94
CA GLU A 217 -11.50 -4.43 22.39
C GLU A 217 -12.77 -3.71 22.89
#